data_AF-A0A285RXR9-F1
#
_entry.id   AF-A0A285RXR9-F1
#
_cell.length_a   1.000
_cell.length_b   1.000
_cell.length_c   1.000
_cell.angle_alpha   90.00
_cell.angle_beta   90.00
_cell.angle_gamma   90.00
#
_symmetry.space_group_name_H-M   'P 1'
#
loop_
_entity.id
_entity.type
_entity.pdbx_description
1 polymer ?
#
loop_
_entity_poly.entity_id
_entity_poly.type
_entity_poly.pdbx_seq_one_letter_code
_entity_poly.pdbx_strand_id
1 'polypeptide(L)'
;MFDQGKAAPQRRHMAILTAFVLTAMFPVLPAVAQELPACAVTGASSVMINGRPALRLSDVAACPPGLFEPVPGVFVEGEPTVRFVAPVEGCVAAGSADVTINGAGAARAGDAVCPPR
;
A
#
# COMPACT_ATOMS: atom_id res chain seq x y z
N MET A 1 -17.78 63.59 -25.76
CA MET A 1 -16.89 64.42 -26.60
C MET A 1 -16.59 65.70 -25.82
N PHE A 2 -15.37 66.21 -25.93
CA PHE A 2 -14.60 67.07 -25.01
C PHE A 2 -13.91 66.31 -23.86
N ASP A 3 -12.64 66.50 -23.55
CA ASP A 3 -11.41 66.73 -24.32
C ASP A 3 -10.25 66.38 -23.36
N GLN A 4 -9.11 66.00 -23.92
CA GLN A 4 -7.88 65.58 -23.26
C GLN A 4 -7.22 66.69 -22.41
N GLY A 5 -6.53 66.32 -21.32
CA GLY A 5 -5.81 67.31 -20.53
C GLY A 5 -4.94 66.79 -19.38
N LYS A 6 -3.76 66.25 -19.73
CA LYS A 6 -2.47 66.71 -19.20
C LYS A 6 -2.03 66.31 -17.77
N ALA A 7 -1.02 65.43 -17.76
CA ALA A 7 0.22 65.45 -16.96
C ALA A 7 0.17 65.44 -15.41
N ALA A 8 0.89 64.44 -14.87
CA ALA A 8 1.25 64.24 -13.46
C ALA A 8 1.99 65.45 -12.82
N PRO A 9 2.09 65.50 -11.48
CA PRO A 9 3.28 64.89 -10.86
C PRO A 9 3.03 64.19 -9.50
N GLN A 10 3.35 62.91 -9.47
CA GLN A 10 4.37 62.31 -8.58
C GLN A 10 4.62 63.04 -7.24
N ARG A 11 3.70 62.89 -6.28
CA ARG A 11 3.91 63.33 -4.90
C ARG A 11 4.46 62.18 -4.06
N ARG A 12 5.80 62.08 -4.11
CA ARG A 12 6.72 61.65 -3.05
C ARG A 12 6.08 60.99 -1.83
N HIS A 13 5.85 59.68 -1.88
CA HIS A 13 5.92 58.84 -0.69
C HIS A 13 6.93 57.72 -0.98
N MET A 14 8.19 58.15 -0.90
CA MET A 14 9.35 57.31 -0.73
C MET A 14 9.31 56.70 0.68
N ALA A 15 9.75 55.45 0.80
CA ALA A 15 9.64 54.54 1.95
C ALA A 15 8.23 53.94 2.06
N ILE A 16 8.03 52.63 1.86
CA ILE A 16 8.65 51.57 2.64
C ILE A 16 8.90 50.35 1.73
N LEU A 17 10.18 50.04 1.55
CA LEU A 17 10.69 48.74 1.11
C LEU A 17 10.32 47.67 2.15
N THR A 18 10.45 46.39 1.78
CA THR A 18 10.34 45.16 2.62
C THR A 18 8.95 44.81 3.13
N ALA A 19 8.49 43.57 3.21
CA ALA A 19 8.90 42.22 2.82
C ALA A 19 7.62 41.40 3.16
N PHE A 20 7.19 40.37 2.44
CA PHE A 20 7.65 39.00 2.62
C PHE A 20 6.76 38.17 1.68
N VAL A 21 7.32 37.67 0.58
CA VAL A 21 6.72 36.58 -0.18
C VAL A 21 6.87 35.34 0.69
N LEU A 22 5.90 35.08 1.57
CA LEU A 22 5.86 33.84 2.36
C LEU A 22 5.19 32.76 1.50
N THR A 23 5.91 32.32 0.47
CA THR A 23 5.69 31.01 -0.15
C THR A 23 5.82 29.97 0.96
N ALA A 24 4.69 29.53 1.51
CA ALA A 24 4.60 28.35 2.34
C ALA A 24 4.90 27.13 1.46
N MET A 25 6.19 26.91 1.20
CA MET A 25 6.73 25.61 0.85
C MET A 25 6.46 24.70 2.04
N PHE A 26 5.31 24.06 2.04
CA PHE A 26 5.10 22.87 2.87
C PHE A 26 6.08 21.81 2.36
N PRO A 27 7.03 21.32 3.19
CA PRO A 27 7.82 20.18 2.80
C PRO A 27 6.87 18.99 2.73
N VAL A 28 6.58 18.51 1.52
CA VAL A 28 5.97 17.20 1.31
C VAL A 28 7.01 16.18 1.74
N LEU A 29 6.94 15.76 3.01
CA LEU A 29 7.72 14.63 3.49
C LEU A 29 7.27 13.39 2.71
N PRO A 30 8.17 12.64 2.05
CA PRO A 30 7.81 11.34 1.53
C PRO A 30 7.55 10.44 2.74
N ALA A 31 6.30 10.04 2.94
CA ALA A 31 5.98 8.94 3.83
C ALA A 31 6.64 7.70 3.22
N VAL A 32 7.75 7.25 3.82
CA VAL A 32 8.37 5.97 3.45
C VAL A 32 7.44 4.88 3.98
N ALA A 33 6.49 4.45 3.16
CA ALA A 33 5.81 3.18 3.37
C ALA A 33 6.93 2.13 3.32
N GLN A 34 7.33 1.62 4.48
CA GLN A 34 8.29 0.52 4.53
C GLN A 34 7.65 -0.61 3.71
N GLU A 35 8.29 -1.02 2.62
CA GLU A 35 7.92 -2.26 1.91
C GLU A 35 8.15 -3.40 2.90
N LEU A 36 7.10 -3.79 3.61
CA LEU A 36 7.16 -5.01 4.40
C LEU A 36 7.45 -6.13 3.38
N PRO A 37 8.41 -7.04 3.64
CA PRO A 37 8.61 -8.18 2.78
C PRO A 37 7.40 -9.12 2.85
N ALA A 38 7.01 -9.69 1.72
CA ALA A 38 6.04 -10.77 1.71
C ALA A 38 6.62 -11.94 2.54
N CYS A 39 5.87 -12.46 3.52
CA CYS A 39 6.32 -13.65 4.26
C CYS A 39 6.04 -14.94 3.47
N ALA A 40 5.12 -14.88 2.50
CA ALA A 40 4.77 -15.96 1.60
C ALA A 40 5.17 -15.60 0.16
N VAL A 41 6.46 -15.74 -0.12
CA VAL A 41 7.09 -15.32 -1.39
C VAL A 41 6.94 -16.40 -2.46
N THR A 42 6.89 -17.66 -2.06
CA THR A 42 6.66 -18.80 -2.95
C THR A 42 5.17 -19.18 -2.97
N GLY A 43 4.75 -19.89 -4.00
CA GLY A 43 3.41 -20.43 -4.10
C GLY A 43 3.40 -21.62 -5.04
N ALA A 44 2.20 -22.14 -5.33
CA ALA A 44 2.00 -23.23 -6.27
C ALA A 44 2.58 -22.92 -7.67
N SER A 45 3.14 -23.94 -8.32
CA SER A 45 3.74 -23.78 -9.65
C SER A 45 2.73 -23.90 -10.79
N SER A 46 1.66 -24.66 -10.58
CA SER A 46 0.62 -24.96 -11.59
C SER A 46 -0.72 -24.29 -11.32
N VAL A 47 -0.98 -23.85 -10.08
CA VAL A 47 -2.27 -23.27 -9.68
C VAL A 47 -2.12 -21.78 -9.46
N MET A 48 -2.80 -21.00 -10.30
CA MET A 48 -2.76 -19.54 -10.28
C MET A 48 -4.15 -18.97 -9.96
N ILE A 49 -4.19 -17.96 -9.11
CA ILE A 49 -5.41 -17.23 -8.74
C ILE A 49 -5.17 -15.75 -9.05
N ASN A 50 -5.95 -15.19 -9.96
CA ASN A 50 -5.73 -13.83 -10.51
C ASN A 50 -4.29 -13.60 -11.01
N GLY A 51 -3.68 -14.60 -11.66
CA GLY A 51 -2.31 -14.49 -12.17
C GLY A 51 -1.21 -14.57 -11.13
N ARG A 52 -1.53 -14.89 -9.86
CA ARG A 52 -0.55 -15.10 -8.79
C ARG A 52 -0.60 -16.54 -8.27
N PRO A 53 0.54 -17.13 -7.89
CA PRO A 53 0.59 -18.47 -7.33
C PRO A 53 -0.36 -18.64 -6.14
N ALA A 54 -1.16 -19.70 -6.13
CA ALA A 54 -1.98 -20.07 -4.98
C ALA A 54 -1.09 -20.47 -3.80
N LEU A 55 -1.48 -20.10 -2.58
CA LEU A 55 -0.69 -20.37 -1.38
C LEU A 55 -1.00 -21.75 -0.79
N ARG A 56 0.06 -22.52 -0.48
CA ARG A 56 -0.03 -23.79 0.24
C ARG A 56 0.63 -23.66 1.61
N LEU A 57 0.52 -24.71 2.42
CA LEU A 57 1.04 -24.73 3.79
C LEU A 57 2.57 -24.57 3.89
N SER A 58 3.34 -25.12 2.94
CA SER A 58 4.80 -24.99 2.88
C SER A 58 5.24 -23.58 2.53
N ASP A 59 4.44 -22.87 1.75
CA ASP A 59 4.74 -21.51 1.26
C ASP A 59 4.67 -20.45 2.38
N VAL A 60 4.03 -20.76 3.51
CA VAL A 60 3.87 -19.86 4.68
C VAL A 60 4.79 -20.21 5.84
N ALA A 61 5.80 -21.06 5.64
CA ALA A 61 6.74 -21.46 6.69
C ALA A 61 7.49 -20.27 7.33
N ALA A 62 7.72 -19.19 6.56
CA ALA A 62 8.36 -17.97 7.06
C ALA A 62 7.38 -16.96 7.70
N CYS A 63 6.07 -17.18 7.56
CA CYS A 63 5.05 -16.32 8.17
C CYS A 63 4.94 -16.57 9.68
N PRO A 64 4.52 -15.55 10.45
CA PRO A 64 4.30 -15.73 11.87
C PRO A 64 3.18 -16.73 12.17
N PRO A 65 3.31 -17.50 13.27
CA PRO A 65 2.26 -18.41 13.69
C PRO A 65 1.00 -17.61 14.02
N GLY A 66 -0.16 -18.20 13.76
CA GLY A 66 -1.47 -17.56 13.98
C GLY A 66 -1.91 -16.58 12.88
N LEU A 67 -1.04 -16.25 11.92
CA LEU A 67 -1.46 -15.46 10.75
C LEU A 67 -2.34 -16.28 9.79
N PHE A 68 -2.07 -17.57 9.70
CA PHE A 68 -2.68 -18.48 8.73
C PHE A 68 -3.16 -19.77 9.37
N GLU A 69 -4.13 -20.41 8.73
CA GLU A 69 -4.61 -21.74 9.06
C GLU A 69 -4.81 -22.58 7.78
N PRO A 70 -4.55 -23.90 7.84
CA PRO A 70 -4.86 -24.78 6.72
C PRO A 70 -6.37 -24.88 6.51
N VAL A 71 -6.80 -24.85 5.25
CA VAL A 71 -8.19 -25.02 4.88
C VAL A 71 -8.53 -26.52 4.79
N PRO A 72 -9.50 -27.02 5.57
CA PRO A 72 -9.88 -28.42 5.52
C PRO A 72 -10.42 -28.83 4.15
N GLY A 73 -9.95 -29.96 3.62
CA GLY A 73 -10.49 -30.60 2.42
C GLY A 73 -10.12 -29.94 1.09
N VAL A 74 -9.29 -28.89 1.10
CA VAL A 74 -8.83 -28.22 -0.13
C VAL A 74 -7.31 -28.32 -0.24
N PHE A 75 -6.87 -28.88 -1.35
CA PHE A 75 -5.46 -29.15 -1.62
C PHE A 75 -5.04 -28.47 -2.91
N VAL A 76 -3.84 -27.90 -2.90
CA VAL A 76 -3.17 -27.30 -4.06
C VAL A 76 -1.84 -28.02 -4.19
N GLU A 77 -1.63 -28.69 -5.32
CA GLU A 77 -0.45 -29.53 -5.59
C GLU A 77 -0.19 -30.61 -4.53
N GLY A 78 -1.27 -31.18 -3.97
CA GLY A 78 -1.19 -32.24 -2.96
C GLY A 78 -0.94 -31.73 -1.53
N GLU A 79 -0.79 -30.43 -1.33
CA GLU A 79 -0.62 -29.82 -0.02
C GLU A 79 -1.86 -29.02 0.38
N PRO A 80 -2.25 -28.96 1.67
CA PRO A 80 -3.35 -28.12 2.12
C PRO A 80 -3.12 -26.66 1.72
N THR A 81 -4.14 -26.03 1.15
CA THR A 81 -4.13 -24.57 0.98
C THR A 81 -4.34 -23.90 2.33
N VAL A 82 -3.98 -22.62 2.43
CA VAL A 82 -4.11 -21.84 3.67
C VAL A 82 -5.04 -20.67 3.47
N ARG A 83 -5.64 -20.21 4.57
CA ARG A 83 -6.35 -18.94 4.66
C ARG A 83 -5.71 -18.08 5.74
N PHE A 84 -5.84 -16.76 5.64
CA PHE A 84 -5.45 -15.85 6.71
C PHE A 84 -6.59 -15.66 7.70
N VAL A 85 -6.31 -15.77 9.01
CA VAL A 85 -7.35 -15.85 10.05
C VAL A 85 -7.30 -14.75 11.09
N ALA A 86 -6.13 -14.17 11.37
CA ALA A 86 -5.99 -13.13 12.37
C ALA A 86 -4.89 -12.14 12.01
N PRO A 87 -5.07 -10.85 12.35
CA PRO A 87 -3.98 -9.90 12.25
C PRO A 87 -2.93 -10.24 13.32
N VAL A 88 -1.72 -10.57 12.86
CA VAL A 88 -0.53 -10.55 13.71
C VAL A 88 -0.01 -9.12 13.75
N GLU A 89 0.46 -8.66 14.90
CA GLU A 89 0.98 -7.29 15.05
C GLU A 89 2.06 -7.00 14.02
N GLY A 90 1.90 -5.88 13.29
CA GLY A 90 2.81 -5.48 12.22
C GLY A 90 2.64 -6.24 10.90
N CYS A 91 1.80 -7.27 10.81
CA CYS A 91 1.51 -7.97 9.56
C CYS A 91 0.20 -7.53 8.93
N VAL A 92 0.18 -7.46 7.60
CA VAL A 92 -1.02 -7.26 6.80
C VAL A 92 -1.21 -8.50 5.94
N ALA A 93 -2.41 -9.09 6.00
CA ALA A 93 -2.76 -10.23 5.16
C ALA A 93 -4.16 -10.08 4.57
N ALA A 94 -4.30 -10.34 3.27
CA ALA A 94 -5.58 -10.23 2.55
C ALA A 94 -5.66 -11.25 1.41
N GLY A 95 -6.77 -11.98 1.30
CA GLY A 95 -6.97 -12.92 0.20
C GLY A 95 -7.42 -12.27 -1.11
N SER A 96 -7.65 -13.09 -2.13
CA SER A 96 -8.31 -12.69 -3.38
C SER A 96 -9.71 -12.11 -3.14
N ALA A 97 -10.05 -11.07 -3.92
CA ALA A 97 -11.38 -10.47 -3.92
C ALA A 97 -12.40 -11.23 -4.81
N ASP A 98 -11.92 -11.97 -5.81
CA ASP A 98 -12.77 -12.62 -6.82
C ASP A 98 -12.92 -14.12 -6.58
N VAL A 99 -11.94 -14.72 -5.90
CA VAL A 99 -11.89 -16.17 -5.66
C VAL A 99 -11.94 -16.43 -4.17
N THR A 100 -12.96 -17.15 -3.73
CA THR A 100 -13.10 -17.58 -2.34
C THR A 100 -12.89 -19.08 -2.21
N ILE A 101 -12.15 -19.49 -1.19
CA ILE A 101 -11.99 -20.88 -0.79
C ILE A 101 -12.64 -21.04 0.59
N ASN A 102 -13.71 -21.85 0.66
CA ASN A 102 -14.38 -22.20 1.90
C ASN A 102 -14.76 -20.93 2.73
N GLY A 103 -15.37 -19.96 2.03
CA GLY A 103 -15.90 -18.72 2.61
C GLY A 103 -14.90 -17.58 2.84
N ALA A 104 -13.59 -17.79 2.64
CA ALA A 104 -12.56 -16.76 2.76
C ALA A 104 -11.93 -16.46 1.39
N GLY A 105 -11.44 -15.23 1.18
CA GLY A 105 -10.65 -14.91 -0.01
C GLY A 105 -9.45 -15.82 -0.12
N ALA A 106 -9.21 -16.38 -1.31
CA ALA A 106 -8.14 -17.34 -1.53
C ALA A 106 -6.76 -16.70 -1.34
N ALA A 107 -5.88 -17.32 -0.56
CA ALA A 107 -4.54 -16.81 -0.32
C ALA A 107 -3.61 -17.05 -1.52
N ARG A 108 -2.78 -16.06 -1.85
CA ARG A 108 -1.83 -16.08 -2.98
C ARG A 108 -0.46 -15.55 -2.57
N ALA A 109 0.59 -15.91 -3.32
CA ALA A 109 1.95 -15.45 -3.03
C ALA A 109 2.05 -13.91 -3.04
N GLY A 110 2.45 -13.32 -1.92
CA GLY A 110 2.45 -11.87 -1.68
C GLY A 110 1.21 -11.29 -1.00
N ASP A 111 0.21 -12.11 -0.65
CA ASP A 111 -1.01 -11.65 0.04
C ASP A 111 -0.78 -11.40 1.54
N ALA A 112 0.34 -11.88 2.09
CA ALA A 112 0.75 -11.63 3.45
C ALA A 112 2.11 -10.94 3.47
N VAL A 113 2.14 -9.80 4.15
CA VAL A 113 3.27 -8.90 4.23
C VAL A 113 3.55 -8.63 5.70
N CYS A 114 4.76 -8.96 6.14
CA CYS A 114 5.15 -8.91 7.55
C CYS A 114 6.50 -8.22 7.70
N PRO A 115 6.82 -7.64 8.87
CA PRO A 115 8.16 -7.14 9.14
C PRO A 115 9.16 -8.30 9.00
N PRO A 116 10.38 -8.04 8.49
CA PRO A 116 11.43 -9.05 8.48
C PRO A 116 11.66 -9.56 9.90
N ARG A 117 11.83 -10.87 10.05
CA ARG A 117 12.23 -11.50 11.31
C ARG A 117 13.73 -11.49 11.49
#